data_AF-A0A8D8G3Y3-F1
#
_entry.id   AF-A0A8D8G3Y3-F1
#
_cell.length_a   1.000
_cell.length_b   1.000
_cell.length_c   1.000
_cell.angle_alpha   90.00
_cell.angle_beta   90.00
_cell.angle_gamma   90.00
#
_symmetry.space_group_name_H-M   'P 1'
#
loop_
_entity.id
_entity.type
_entity.pdbx_description
1 polymer ?
#
loop_
_entity_poly.entity_id
_entity_poly.type
_entity_poly.pdbx_seq_one_letter_code
_entity_poly.pdbx_strand_id
1 'polypeptide(L)'
;MKSNYKPSFTYQDFASDFTAELFNATEWALLFAQSGARYVVLTSKHHEGYTLWPSKYTYSWNSVDVGPHRDIIGELSTAIRKNTKLTFGVYYSLFEWFNRLYNDDKLHVFLKHEYVDNKVG
;
A
#
# COMPACT_ATOMS: atom_id res chain seq x y z
N MET A 1 4.17 -17.38 -10.92
CA MET A 1 4.87 -17.90 -9.72
C MET A 1 5.73 -19.10 -10.06
N LYS A 2 5.16 -20.27 -10.38
CA LYS A 2 5.91 -21.55 -10.51
C LYS A 2 7.11 -21.59 -11.49
N SER A 3 7.11 -20.75 -12.53
CA SER A 3 8.21 -20.70 -13.51
C SER A 3 9.37 -19.79 -13.11
N ASN A 4 9.13 -18.83 -12.20
CA ASN A 4 10.06 -17.73 -11.93
C ASN A 4 10.49 -17.65 -10.45
N TYR A 5 9.83 -18.39 -9.55
CA TYR A 5 10.09 -18.37 -8.12
C TYR A 5 10.19 -19.80 -7.58
N LYS A 6 10.94 -19.96 -6.48
CA LYS A 6 11.16 -21.25 -5.82
C LYS A 6 9.83 -21.96 -5.51
N PRO A 7 9.80 -23.31 -5.47
CA PRO A 7 8.64 -24.04 -4.97
C PRO A 7 8.19 -23.48 -3.62
N SER A 8 6.87 -23.42 -3.41
CA SER A 8 6.23 -22.89 -2.20
C SER A 8 6.40 -21.38 -1.95
N PHE A 9 6.93 -20.61 -2.90
CA PHE A 9 6.92 -19.15 -2.81
C PHE A 9 5.47 -18.62 -2.85
N THR A 10 5.12 -17.79 -1.88
CA THR A 10 3.82 -17.16 -1.67
C THR A 10 3.86 -15.67 -2.04
N TYR A 11 2.71 -15.02 -2.15
CA TYR A 11 2.68 -13.58 -2.43
C TYR A 11 3.29 -12.76 -1.27
N GLN A 12 3.13 -13.24 -0.03
CA GLN A 12 3.62 -12.60 1.17
C GLN A 12 5.15 -12.53 1.22
N ASP A 13 5.84 -13.50 0.61
CA ASP A 13 7.30 -13.53 0.56
C ASP A 13 7.88 -12.31 -0.18
N PHE A 14 7.13 -11.69 -1.10
CA PHE A 14 7.54 -10.46 -1.78
C PHE A 14 7.71 -9.26 -0.85
N ALA A 15 7.04 -9.23 0.31
CA ALA A 15 7.15 -8.09 1.21
C ALA A 15 8.57 -7.94 1.76
N SER A 16 9.25 -9.05 2.05
CA SER A 16 10.65 -9.04 2.50
C SER A 16 11.61 -8.62 1.39
N ASP A 17 11.30 -8.96 0.14
CA ASP A 17 12.12 -8.61 -1.03
C ASP A 17 11.87 -7.17 -1.52
N PHE A 18 10.77 -6.54 -1.11
CA PHE A 18 10.47 -5.14 -1.41
C PHE A 18 11.29 -4.21 -0.51
N THR A 19 12.46 -3.78 -0.97
CA THR A 19 13.38 -2.94 -0.16
C THR A 19 13.22 -1.44 -0.39
N ALA A 20 12.69 -1.04 -1.55
CA ALA A 20 12.66 0.36 -2.01
C ALA A 20 14.04 1.07 -1.90
N GLU A 21 15.13 0.34 -2.17
CA GLU A 21 16.52 0.79 -1.96
C GLU A 21 16.83 2.15 -2.63
N LEU A 22 16.32 2.38 -3.84
CA LEU A 22 16.57 3.59 -4.61
C LEU A 22 15.45 4.64 -4.46
N PHE A 23 14.50 4.45 -3.53
CA PHE A 23 13.41 5.39 -3.35
C PHE A 23 13.88 6.68 -2.66
N ASN A 24 13.73 7.81 -3.35
CA ASN A 24 13.95 9.16 -2.83
C ASN A 24 12.69 10.03 -3.00
N ALA A 25 12.04 10.33 -1.87
CA ALA A 25 10.83 11.13 -1.83
C ALA A 25 11.00 12.56 -2.39
N THR A 26 12.16 13.18 -2.17
CA THR A 26 12.45 14.54 -2.65
C THR A 26 12.64 14.57 -4.16
N GLU A 27 13.37 13.60 -4.71
CA GLU A 27 13.53 13.49 -6.17
C GLU A 27 12.19 13.28 -6.86
N TRP A 28 11.34 12.42 -6.31
CA TRP A 28 9.97 12.22 -6.82
C TRP A 28 9.16 13.51 -6.76
N ALA A 29 9.15 14.20 -5.62
CA ALA A 29 8.41 15.47 -5.48
C ALA A 29 8.84 16.52 -6.51
N LEU A 30 10.16 16.69 -6.69
CA LEU A 30 10.71 17.64 -7.66
C LEU A 30 10.40 17.23 -9.11
N LEU A 31 10.51 15.94 -9.43
CA LEU A 31 10.15 15.40 -10.74
C LEU A 31 8.67 15.65 -11.07
N PHE A 32 7.77 15.39 -10.12
CA PHE A 32 6.34 15.63 -10.30
C PHE A 32 6.02 17.12 -10.47
N ALA A 33 6.75 18.01 -9.79
CA ALA A 33 6.55 19.44 -9.96
C ALA A 33 7.05 19.91 -11.34
N GLN A 34 8.20 19.39 -11.78
CA GLN A 34 8.81 19.71 -13.08
C GLN A 34 7.99 19.19 -14.27
N SER A 35 7.22 18.11 -14.09
CA SER A 35 6.32 17.61 -15.14
C SER A 35 5.10 18.51 -15.39
N GLY A 36 4.89 19.53 -14.56
CA GLY A 36 3.73 20.42 -14.63
C GLY A 36 2.47 19.84 -13.97
N ALA A 37 2.58 18.70 -13.26
CA ALA A 37 1.49 18.16 -12.49
C ALA A 37 0.99 19.18 -11.45
N ARG A 38 -0.27 19.03 -11.03
CA ARG A 38 -0.89 19.88 -9.98
C ARG A 38 -1.20 19.10 -8.71
N TYR A 39 -1.29 17.79 -8.82
CA TYR A 39 -1.51 16.89 -7.72
C TYR A 39 -0.89 15.51 -8.01
N VAL A 40 -0.65 14.73 -6.96
CA VAL A 40 -0.16 13.36 -7.03
C VAL A 40 -0.99 12.52 -6.08
N VAL A 41 -1.40 11.33 -6.52
CA VAL A 41 -2.13 10.37 -5.71
C VAL A 41 -1.32 9.08 -5.64
N LEU A 42 -0.77 8.75 -4.47
CA LEU A 42 -0.03 7.51 -4.26
C LEU A 42 -0.93 6.44 -3.66
N THR A 43 -0.83 5.21 -4.16
CA THR A 43 -1.44 4.03 -3.57
C THR A 43 -0.90 3.83 -2.16
N SER A 44 -1.70 4.13 -1.14
CA SER A 44 -1.32 3.89 0.24
C SER A 44 -1.48 2.40 0.58
N LYS A 45 -2.59 1.80 0.14
CA LYS A 45 -2.90 0.38 0.29
C LYS A 45 -3.66 -0.11 -0.95
N HIS A 46 -3.24 -1.22 -1.53
CA HIS A 46 -3.96 -1.85 -2.64
C HIS A 46 -4.70 -3.12 -2.18
N HIS A 47 -5.16 -3.94 -3.13
CA HIS A 47 -6.03 -5.09 -2.85
C HIS A 47 -5.36 -6.20 -2.05
N GLU A 48 -4.05 -6.29 -2.02
CA GLU A 48 -3.31 -7.22 -1.16
C GLU A 48 -3.29 -6.78 0.31
N GLY A 49 -3.73 -5.56 0.62
CA GLY A 49 -3.83 -5.06 1.99
C GLY A 49 -2.53 -4.54 2.60
N TYR A 50 -1.42 -4.55 1.85
CA TYR A 50 -0.13 -4.06 2.32
C TYR A 50 -0.14 -2.52 2.38
N THR A 51 0.21 -1.95 3.53
CA THR A 51 0.17 -0.49 3.71
C THR A 51 1.56 0.12 3.56
N LEU A 52 1.67 1.22 2.80
CA LEU A 52 2.90 2.00 2.64
C LEU A 52 3.16 3.01 3.78
N TRP A 53 2.52 2.78 4.94
CA TRP A 53 2.62 3.56 6.17
C TRP A 53 2.45 2.61 7.37
N PRO A 54 2.87 3.01 8.60
CA PRO A 54 2.75 2.19 9.82
C PRO A 54 1.30 2.18 10.33
N SER A 55 0.44 1.43 9.65
CA SER A 55 -0.96 1.27 10.02
C SER A 55 -1.10 0.49 11.33
N LYS A 56 -1.93 1.00 12.25
CA LYS A 56 -2.26 0.30 13.51
C LYS A 56 -3.18 -0.92 13.31
N TYR A 57 -3.75 -1.08 12.12
CA TYR A 57 -4.77 -2.09 11.82
C TYR A 57 -4.23 -3.26 10.99
N THR A 58 -3.03 -3.14 10.41
CA THR A 58 -2.39 -4.18 9.58
C THR A 58 -1.07 -4.60 10.23
N TYR A 59 -1.20 -5.45 11.26
CA TYR A 59 -0.07 -5.92 12.06
C TYR A 59 0.96 -6.66 11.21
N SER A 60 2.21 -6.20 11.20
CA SER A 60 3.34 -6.80 10.46
C SER A 60 3.14 -6.93 8.94
N TRP A 61 2.18 -6.21 8.35
CA TRP A 61 1.91 -6.21 6.91
C TRP A 61 1.89 -4.78 6.36
N ASN A 62 3.05 -4.12 6.50
CA ASN A 62 3.27 -2.74 6.07
C ASN A 62 4.75 -2.44 5.82
N SER A 63 5.04 -1.34 5.14
CA SER A 63 6.40 -0.95 4.72
C SER A 63 7.35 -0.55 5.84
N VAL A 64 6.85 -0.37 7.06
CA VAL A 64 7.69 -0.07 8.23
C VAL A 64 8.10 -1.36 8.94
N ASP A 65 7.17 -2.30 9.09
CA ASP A 65 7.41 -3.55 9.80
C ASP A 65 8.17 -4.59 8.94
N VAL A 66 7.93 -4.62 7.61
CA VAL A 66 8.57 -5.59 6.70
C VAL A 66 8.90 -4.95 5.34
N GLY A 67 10.09 -5.25 4.83
CA GLY A 67 10.58 -4.77 3.54
C GLY A 67 11.38 -3.47 3.67
N PRO A 68 10.87 -2.30 3.26
CA PRO A 68 11.68 -1.08 3.19
C PRO A 68 12.08 -0.48 4.54
N HIS A 69 11.39 -0.84 5.62
CA HIS A 69 11.48 -0.23 6.95
C HIS A 69 11.31 1.30 6.94
N ARG A 70 10.38 1.78 6.12
CA ARG A 70 10.14 3.20 5.83
C ARG A 70 8.66 3.53 5.76
N ASP A 71 8.29 4.71 6.26
CA ASP A 71 6.96 5.30 6.04
C ASP A 71 6.96 6.05 4.71
N ILE A 72 6.75 5.31 3.61
CA ILE A 72 6.83 5.84 2.24
C ILE A 72 5.80 6.96 2.01
N ILE A 73 4.59 6.81 2.56
CA ILE A 73 3.54 7.82 2.48
C ILE A 73 3.93 9.08 3.26
N GLY A 74 4.44 8.92 4.48
CA GLY A 74 4.91 10.02 5.32
C GLY A 74 6.07 10.79 4.66
N GLU A 75 7.05 10.07 4.13
CA GLU A 75 8.20 10.66 3.44
C GLU A 75 7.80 11.44 2.18
N LEU A 76 7.00 10.84 1.29
CA LEU A 76 6.59 11.49 0.04
C LEU A 76 5.67 12.69 0.28
N SER A 77 4.69 12.54 1.20
CA SER A 77 3.78 13.65 1.54
C SER A 77 4.54 14.83 2.15
N THR A 78 5.53 14.56 3.00
CA THR A 78 6.41 15.58 3.58
C THR A 78 7.24 16.27 2.51
N ALA A 79 7.88 15.50 1.61
CA ALA A 79 8.69 16.05 0.53
C ALA A 79 7.87 16.92 -0.44
N ILE A 80 6.68 16.48 -0.82
CA ILE A 80 5.77 17.25 -1.68
C ILE A 80 5.37 18.57 -1.02
N ARG A 81 4.93 18.53 0.24
CA ARG A 81 4.47 19.73 0.97
C ARG A 81 5.60 20.73 1.23
N LYS A 82 6.83 20.25 1.45
CA LYS A 82 7.99 21.11 1.70
C LYS A 82 8.54 21.75 0.43
N ASN A 83 8.62 21.00 -0.67
CA ASN A 83 9.41 21.42 -1.83
C ASN A 83 8.57 21.90 -3.02
N THR A 84 7.25 21.76 -2.99
CA THR A 84 6.40 22.01 -4.16
C THR A 84 5.09 22.71 -3.81
N LYS A 85 4.27 23.02 -4.83
CA LYS A 85 2.88 23.47 -4.69
C LYS A 85 1.86 22.39 -5.10
N LEU A 86 2.30 21.13 -5.22
CA LEU A 86 1.43 20.01 -5.57
C LEU A 86 0.48 19.68 -4.41
N THR A 87 -0.75 19.32 -4.74
CA THR A 87 -1.65 18.66 -3.80
C THR A 87 -1.28 17.19 -3.69
N PHE A 88 -1.06 16.68 -2.48
CA PHE A 88 -0.85 15.26 -2.25
C PHE A 88 -2.15 14.57 -1.81
N GLY A 89 -2.52 13.51 -2.52
CA GLY A 89 -3.61 12.61 -2.16
C GLY A 89 -3.13 11.17 -2.00
N VAL A 90 -4.00 10.33 -1.45
CA VAL A 90 -3.76 8.89 -1.32
C VAL A 90 -4.90 8.12 -1.96
N TYR A 91 -4.54 7.05 -2.68
CA TYR A 91 -5.49 6.03 -3.10
C TYR A 91 -5.52 4.94 -2.02
N TYR A 92 -6.72 4.54 -1.60
CA TYR A 92 -6.91 3.44 -0.66
C TYR A 92 -7.91 2.43 -1.24
N SER A 93 -7.48 1.19 -1.38
CA SER A 93 -8.37 0.11 -1.79
C SER A 93 -9.28 -0.33 -0.64
N LEU A 94 -10.59 -0.16 -0.83
CA LEU A 94 -11.59 -0.81 0.02
C LEU A 94 -11.59 -2.32 -0.15
N PHE A 95 -11.25 -2.85 -1.32
CA PHE A 95 -11.12 -4.28 -1.53
C PHE A 95 -9.79 -4.83 -0.95
N GLU A 96 -9.78 -6.07 -0.48
CA GLU A 96 -8.65 -6.68 0.22
C GLU A 96 -8.76 -8.21 0.22
N TRP A 97 -7.88 -8.85 -0.55
CA TRP A 97 -7.90 -10.28 -0.85
C TRP A 97 -7.74 -11.17 0.38
N PHE A 98 -6.89 -10.75 1.32
CA PHE A 98 -6.52 -11.55 2.48
C PHE A 98 -7.31 -11.18 3.74
N ASN A 99 -8.25 -10.23 3.63
CA ASN A 99 -9.08 -9.85 4.76
C ASN A 99 -9.98 -11.02 5.19
N ARG A 100 -10.02 -11.28 6.50
CA ARG A 100 -10.79 -12.40 7.05
C ARG A 100 -12.28 -12.31 6.71
N LEU A 101 -12.88 -11.12 6.82
CA LEU A 101 -14.30 -10.93 6.54
C LEU A 101 -14.59 -11.16 5.05
N TYR A 102 -13.71 -10.70 4.15
CA TYR A 102 -13.85 -10.97 2.71
C TYR A 102 -13.81 -12.46 2.39
N ASN A 103 -12.86 -13.18 3.00
CA ASN A 103 -12.72 -14.61 2.78
C ASN A 103 -13.90 -15.40 3.37
N ASP A 104 -14.43 -15.00 4.53
CA ASP A 104 -15.63 -15.63 5.09
C ASP A 104 -16.85 -15.41 4.20
N ASP A 105 -17.09 -14.18 3.75
CA ASP A 105 -18.19 -13.88 2.81
C ASP A 105 -18.05 -14.68 1.52
N LYS A 106 -16.85 -14.73 0.94
CA LYS A 106 -16.57 -15.51 -0.27
C LYS A 106 -16.85 -17.00 -0.09
N LEU A 107 -16.52 -17.58 1.07
CA LEU A 107 -16.84 -18.97 1.41
C LEU A 107 -18.36 -19.21 1.49
N HIS A 108 -19.13 -18.18 1.86
CA HIS A 108 -20.60 -18.21 1.92
C HIS A 108 -21.26 -17.60 0.68
N VAL A 109 -20.56 -17.61 -0.47
CA VAL A 109 -21.06 -17.10 -1.77
C VAL A 109 -21.64 -15.67 -1.66
N PHE A 110 -21.01 -14.86 -0.80
CA PHE A 110 -21.36 -13.47 -0.52
C PHE A 110 -22.75 -13.23 0.09
N LEU A 111 -23.37 -14.23 0.72
CA LEU A 111 -24.70 -14.09 1.33
C LEU A 111 -24.72 -13.33 2.67
N LYS A 112 -23.60 -13.27 3.40
CA LYS A 112 -23.53 -12.65 4.74
C LYS A 112 -23.28 -11.13 4.72
N HIS A 113 -22.58 -10.63 3.69
CA HIS A 113 -22.19 -9.21 3.52
C HIS A 113 -21.36 -8.61 4.68
N GLU A 114 -20.81 -9.43 5.58
CA GLU A 114 -20.05 -8.98 6.76
C GLU A 114 -18.84 -8.11 6.38
N TYR A 115 -18.23 -8.39 5.23
CA TYR A 115 -17.11 -7.61 4.72
C TYR A 115 -17.52 -6.19 4.34
N VAL A 116 -18.64 -6.03 3.64
CA VAL A 116 -19.09 -4.71 3.19
C VAL A 116 -19.59 -3.89 4.37
N ASP A 117 -20.31 -4.54 5.29
CA ASP A 117 -20.98 -3.87 6.40
C ASP A 117 -20.01 -3.48 7.53
N ASN A 118 -18.99 -4.30 7.82
CA ASN A 118 -18.14 -4.10 8.99
C ASN A 118 -16.70 -3.70 8.68
N LYS A 119 -16.27 -3.67 7.40
CA LYS A 119 -14.88 -3.31 7.10
C LYS A 119 -14.54 -1.85 7.41
N VAL A 120 -15.51 -0.95 7.23
CA VAL A 120 -15.32 0.51 7.35
C VAL A 120 -15.87 1.04 8.68
N GLY A 121 -16.39 0.15 9.53
CA GLY A 121 -16.95 0.45 10.86
C GLY A 121 -15.94 0.37 11.99
#